data_AF-B1INX5-F1
#
_entry.id   AF-B1INX5-F1
#
_cell.length_a   1.000
_cell.length_b   1.000
_cell.length_c   1.000
_cell.angle_alpha   90.00
_cell.angle_beta   90.00
_cell.angle_gamma   90.00
#
_symmetry.space_group_name_H-M   'P 1'
#
loop_
_entity.id
_entity.type
_entity.pdbx_description
1 polymer ?
#
loop_
_entity_poly.entity_id
_entity_poly.type
_entity_poly.pdbx_seq_one_letter_code
_entity_poly.pdbx_strand_id
1 'polypeptide(L)'
;MAVFKKNLLLEMMKKKKIKGFTILGVPKQDLVDTYFKKGDLVKFLESKNIKCNIYEFDRTDIGIYFPTLGRKQYIDVCSISVSRLVEEEEFNNILNLFDEILEYYQNDIPGRVINQILGFYKNEPLTFNDILLLTKDTQSEIARKINKSRQLISDMKSGKAKIGIETLALLKQEYPLLPWDEFIESFVNN
;
A
#
# COMPACT_ATOMS: atom_id res chain seq x y z
N MET A 1 8.47 -12.89 -8.31
CA MET A 1 8.31 -12.18 -7.02
C MET A 1 6.85 -11.92 -6.67
N ALA A 2 6.02 -11.41 -7.60
CA ALA A 2 4.59 -11.16 -7.41
C ALA A 2 3.77 -12.36 -6.89
N VAL A 3 3.97 -13.58 -7.42
CA VAL A 3 3.26 -14.79 -6.97
C VAL A 3 3.50 -15.10 -5.49
N PHE A 4 4.74 -14.92 -5.00
CA PHE A 4 5.07 -15.13 -3.59
C PHE A 4 4.39 -14.09 -2.70
N LYS A 5 4.43 -12.81 -3.09
CA LYS A 5 3.80 -11.72 -2.32
C LYS A 5 2.28 -11.84 -2.28
N LYS A 6 1.63 -12.25 -3.38
CA LYS A 6 0.20 -12.60 -3.43
C LYS A 6 -0.16 -13.66 -2.38
N ASN A 7 0.57 -14.78 -2.38
CA ASN A 7 0.31 -15.89 -1.47
C ASN A 7 0.55 -15.48 -0.01
N LEU A 8 1.60 -14.70 0.25
CA LEU A 8 1.88 -14.17 1.58
C LEU A 8 0.76 -13.24 2.06
N LEU A 9 0.29 -12.33 1.21
CA LEU A 9 -0.82 -11.41 1.54
C LEU A 9 -2.09 -12.19 1.91
N LEU A 10 -2.47 -13.18 1.08
CA LEU A 10 -3.62 -14.06 1.34
C LEU A 10 -3.49 -14.82 2.66
N GLU A 11 -2.31 -15.37 2.96
CA GLU A 11 -2.04 -16.05 4.23
C GLU A 11 -2.16 -15.09 5.43
N MET A 12 -1.66 -13.87 5.30
CA MET A 12 -1.77 -12.83 6.34
C MET A 12 -3.23 -12.42 6.57
N MET A 13 -4.04 -12.33 5.51
CA MET A 13 -5.49 -12.08 5.61
C MET A 13 -6.22 -13.24 6.29
N LYS A 14 -5.98 -14.49 5.87
CA LYS A 14 -6.58 -15.70 6.45
C LYS A 14 -6.30 -15.81 7.96
N LYS A 15 -5.07 -15.45 8.37
CA LYS A 15 -4.65 -15.42 9.78
C LYS A 15 -5.07 -14.16 10.52
N LYS A 16 -5.85 -13.25 9.90
CA LYS A 16 -6.30 -11.97 10.46
C LYS A 16 -5.15 -11.10 10.99
N LYS A 17 -3.95 -11.23 10.41
CA LYS A 17 -2.77 -10.44 10.78
C LYS A 17 -2.81 -9.03 10.21
N ILE A 18 -3.57 -8.85 9.13
CA ILE A 18 -3.79 -7.56 8.47
C ILE A 18 -5.29 -7.31 8.38
N LYS A 19 -5.67 -6.03 8.35
CA LYS A 19 -7.08 -5.61 8.27
C LYS A 19 -7.44 -5.00 6.91
N GLY A 20 -6.47 -4.90 6.02
CA GLY A 20 -6.61 -4.27 4.71
C GLY A 20 -5.33 -4.50 3.90
N PHE A 21 -5.33 -4.03 2.67
CA PHE A 21 -4.22 -4.18 1.73
C PHE A 21 -4.31 -3.12 0.64
N THR A 22 -3.21 -2.95 -0.11
CA THR A 22 -3.21 -2.19 -1.37
C THR A 22 -2.62 -3.05 -2.47
N ILE A 23 -3.21 -3.01 -3.65
CA ILE A 23 -2.69 -3.61 -4.88
C ILE A 23 -2.33 -2.47 -5.82
N LEU A 24 -1.14 -2.53 -6.39
CA LEU A 24 -0.66 -1.59 -7.41
C LEU A 24 -0.51 -2.35 -8.74
N GLY A 25 -1.04 -1.79 -9.82
CA GLY A 25 -1.05 -2.49 -11.10
C GLY A 25 -1.47 -1.63 -12.29
N VAL A 26 -1.41 -2.23 -13.48
CA VAL A 26 -1.97 -1.69 -14.72
C VAL A 26 -3.47 -1.98 -14.72
N PRO A 27 -4.34 -0.97 -14.67
CA PRO A 27 -5.78 -1.15 -14.58
C PRO A 27 -6.37 -1.56 -15.93
N LYS A 28 -7.48 -2.31 -15.88
CA LYS A 28 -8.30 -2.56 -17.07
C LYS A 28 -8.97 -1.29 -17.57
N GLN A 29 -9.18 -1.23 -18.88
CA GLN A 29 -9.80 -0.08 -19.54
C GLN A 29 -11.20 0.26 -19.00
N ASP A 30 -11.99 -0.74 -18.58
CA ASP A 30 -13.33 -0.51 -18.02
C ASP A 30 -13.29 0.22 -16.67
N LEU A 31 -12.29 -0.08 -15.82
CA LEU A 31 -12.04 0.66 -14.59
C LEU A 31 -11.58 2.10 -14.89
N VAL A 32 -10.65 2.27 -15.84
CA VAL A 32 -10.18 3.61 -16.26
C VAL A 32 -11.36 4.45 -16.75
N ASP A 33 -12.17 3.90 -17.66
CA ASP A 33 -13.33 4.58 -18.22
C ASP A 33 -14.31 4.99 -17.13
N THR A 34 -14.63 4.10 -16.19
CA THR A 34 -15.55 4.38 -15.09
C THR A 34 -15.00 5.51 -14.20
N TYR A 35 -13.73 5.46 -13.83
CA TYR A 35 -13.10 6.43 -12.95
C TYR A 35 -13.08 7.84 -13.56
N PHE A 36 -12.67 7.96 -14.82
CA PHE A 36 -12.46 9.26 -15.47
C PHE A 36 -13.72 9.85 -16.10
N LYS A 37 -14.69 9.03 -16.50
CA LYS A 37 -15.95 9.50 -17.14
C LYS A 37 -17.06 9.80 -16.12
N LYS A 38 -16.72 9.94 -14.83
CA LYS A 38 -17.67 10.14 -13.72
C LYS A 38 -18.73 9.02 -13.64
N GLY A 39 -18.32 7.79 -13.94
CA GLY A 39 -19.15 6.62 -13.69
C GLY A 39 -19.35 6.42 -12.19
N ASP A 40 -20.42 5.70 -11.83
CA ASP A 40 -20.66 5.29 -10.46
C ASP A 40 -19.70 4.14 -10.11
N LEU A 41 -18.56 4.48 -9.48
CA LEU A 41 -17.53 3.52 -9.12
C LEU A 41 -18.05 2.42 -8.18
N VAL A 42 -18.99 2.75 -7.29
CA VAL A 42 -19.59 1.77 -6.38
C VAL A 42 -20.38 0.74 -7.17
N LYS A 43 -21.29 1.19 -8.05
CA LYS A 43 -22.05 0.28 -8.92
C LYS A 43 -21.14 -0.55 -9.83
N PHE A 44 -20.07 0.04 -10.34
CA PHE A 44 -19.09 -0.69 -11.14
C PHE A 44 -18.44 -1.82 -10.32
N LEU A 45 -17.96 -1.54 -9.11
CA LEU A 45 -17.35 -2.55 -8.25
C LEU A 45 -18.37 -3.64 -7.85
N GLU A 46 -19.59 -3.27 -7.50
CA GLU A 46 -20.66 -4.22 -7.19
C GLU A 46 -20.99 -5.13 -8.38
N SER A 47 -20.98 -4.60 -9.62
CA SER A 47 -21.16 -5.39 -10.84
C SER A 47 -20.04 -6.43 -11.08
N LYS A 48 -18.89 -6.25 -10.41
CA LYS A 48 -17.74 -7.17 -10.42
C LYS A 48 -17.71 -8.07 -9.19
N ASN A 49 -18.82 -8.15 -8.42
CA ASN A 49 -18.92 -8.90 -7.16
C ASN A 49 -17.90 -8.43 -6.10
N ILE A 50 -17.68 -7.12 -6.02
CA ILE A 50 -16.86 -6.47 -4.99
C ILE A 50 -17.78 -5.60 -4.12
N LYS A 51 -17.87 -5.92 -2.83
CA LYS A 51 -18.72 -5.22 -1.87
C LYS A 51 -18.10 -3.85 -1.55
N CYS A 52 -18.93 -2.82 -1.48
CA CYS A 52 -18.48 -1.49 -1.09
C CYS A 52 -19.29 -1.04 0.13
N ASN A 53 -18.63 -0.85 1.28
CA ASN A 53 -19.29 -0.23 2.42
C ASN A 53 -19.13 1.28 2.31
N ILE A 54 -20.25 1.99 2.33
CA ILE A 54 -20.28 3.45 2.32
C ILE A 54 -20.44 3.93 3.77
N TYR A 55 -19.47 4.72 4.22
CA TYR A 55 -19.46 5.37 5.53
C TYR A 55 -19.87 6.85 5.42
N GLU A 56 -19.84 7.56 6.54
CA GLU A 56 -20.07 9.00 6.59
C GLU A 56 -19.17 9.75 5.59
N PHE A 57 -19.73 10.83 5.02
CA PHE A 57 -19.08 11.67 4.01
C PHE A 57 -18.69 10.92 2.73
N ASP A 58 -19.51 9.94 2.33
CA ASP A 58 -19.34 9.14 1.11
C ASP A 58 -17.99 8.41 1.04
N ARG A 59 -17.38 8.14 2.20
CA ARG A 59 -16.12 7.39 2.25
C ARG A 59 -16.40 5.92 2.06
N THR A 60 -15.72 5.31 1.09
CA THR A 60 -15.76 3.87 0.88
C THR A 60 -14.60 3.18 1.61
N ASP A 61 -14.81 1.93 1.99
CA ASP A 61 -13.75 1.03 2.46
C ASP A 61 -12.74 0.65 1.37
N ILE A 62 -13.09 0.89 0.10
CA ILE A 62 -12.24 0.70 -1.08
C ILE A 62 -11.83 2.06 -1.65
N GLY A 63 -10.53 2.34 -1.68
CA GLY A 63 -9.97 3.51 -2.35
C GLY A 63 -9.35 3.15 -3.69
N ILE A 64 -9.66 3.91 -4.75
CA ILE A 64 -9.00 3.78 -6.05
C ILE A 64 -8.26 5.08 -6.33
N TYR A 65 -6.96 4.97 -6.61
CA TYR A 65 -6.10 6.11 -6.86
C TYR A 65 -5.32 5.93 -8.15
N PHE A 66 -5.46 6.91 -9.03
CA PHE A 66 -4.60 7.07 -10.21
C PHE A 66 -3.52 8.10 -9.89
N PRO A 67 -2.23 7.76 -10.02
CA PRO A 67 -1.11 8.63 -9.71
C PRO A 67 -1.17 9.98 -10.43
N THR A 68 -0.71 11.02 -9.75
CA THR A 68 -0.77 12.40 -10.24
C THR A 68 0.56 13.13 -10.06
N LEU A 69 0.99 13.83 -11.11
CA LEU A 69 2.15 14.72 -11.09
C LEU A 69 1.72 16.11 -11.57
N GLY A 70 1.61 17.05 -10.64
CA GLY A 70 1.04 18.37 -10.91
C GLY A 70 -0.41 18.24 -11.40
N ARG A 71 -0.68 18.71 -12.62
CA ARG A 71 -2.01 18.62 -13.25
C ARG A 71 -2.21 17.34 -14.09
N LYS A 72 -1.15 16.55 -14.32
CA LYS A 72 -1.23 15.32 -15.13
C LYS A 72 -1.63 14.14 -14.24
N GLN A 73 -2.64 13.40 -14.66
CA GLN A 73 -2.98 12.09 -14.09
C GLN A 73 -2.48 10.99 -15.02
N TYR A 74 -1.93 9.92 -14.45
CA TYR A 74 -1.45 8.76 -15.19
C TYR A 74 -2.51 7.67 -15.16
N ILE A 75 -2.97 7.24 -16.35
CA ILE A 75 -4.03 6.25 -16.49
C ILE A 75 -3.49 4.81 -16.53
N ASP A 76 -2.21 4.65 -16.86
CA ASP A 76 -1.59 3.34 -17.13
C ASP A 76 -1.26 2.56 -15.84
N VAL A 77 -1.44 3.18 -14.68
CA VAL A 77 -1.19 2.58 -13.38
C VAL A 77 -2.20 3.11 -12.38
N CYS A 78 -2.69 2.25 -11.50
CA CYS A 78 -3.51 2.67 -10.37
C CYS A 78 -3.22 1.79 -9.15
N SER A 79 -3.61 2.30 -7.98
CA SER A 79 -3.66 1.52 -6.76
C SER A 79 -5.10 1.35 -6.29
N ILE A 80 -5.45 0.13 -5.90
CA ILE A 80 -6.70 -0.19 -5.20
C ILE A 80 -6.35 -0.56 -3.76
N SER A 81 -6.77 0.28 -2.83
CA SER A 81 -6.67 0.04 -1.39
C SER A 81 -7.98 -0.49 -0.84
N VAL A 82 -7.91 -1.48 0.05
CA VAL A 82 -9.07 -2.01 0.78
C VAL A 82 -8.77 -1.96 2.26
N SER A 83 -9.66 -1.33 3.04
CA SER A 83 -9.49 -1.07 4.48
C SER A 83 -10.28 -2.02 5.38
N ARG A 84 -10.68 -3.18 4.84
CA ARG A 84 -11.38 -4.24 5.56
C ARG A 84 -10.87 -5.63 5.16
N LEU A 85 -11.27 -6.63 5.94
CA LEU A 85 -11.14 -8.02 5.56
C LEU A 85 -12.06 -8.33 4.37
N VAL A 86 -11.53 -9.07 3.42
CA VAL A 86 -12.27 -9.59 2.27
C VAL A 86 -12.05 -11.10 2.18
N GLU A 87 -13.01 -11.80 1.59
CA GLU A 87 -12.88 -13.22 1.29
C GLU A 87 -11.99 -13.43 0.05
N GLU A 88 -11.46 -14.64 -0.11
CA GLU A 88 -10.53 -14.95 -1.21
C GLU A 88 -11.18 -14.75 -2.60
N GLU A 89 -12.47 -15.03 -2.74
CA GLU A 89 -13.22 -14.78 -3.97
C GLU A 89 -13.25 -13.27 -4.31
N GLU A 90 -13.63 -12.43 -3.35
CA GLU A 90 -13.66 -10.99 -3.51
C GLU A 90 -12.26 -10.41 -3.80
N PHE A 91 -11.22 -10.94 -3.14
CA PHE A 91 -9.84 -10.60 -3.45
C PHE A 91 -9.48 -10.91 -4.90
N ASN A 92 -9.86 -12.09 -5.41
CA ASN A 92 -9.62 -12.45 -6.81
C ASN A 92 -10.43 -11.55 -7.77
N ASN A 93 -11.63 -11.12 -7.40
CA ASN A 93 -12.41 -10.15 -8.19
C ASN A 93 -11.70 -8.79 -8.27
N ILE A 94 -11.09 -8.33 -7.18
CA ILE A 94 -10.27 -7.10 -7.18
C ILE A 94 -9.04 -7.27 -8.08
N LEU A 95 -8.36 -8.42 -8.03
CA LEU A 95 -7.24 -8.69 -8.94
C LEU A 95 -7.67 -8.65 -10.41
N ASN A 96 -8.88 -9.11 -10.71
CA ASN A 96 -9.43 -9.10 -12.06
C ASN A 96 -9.73 -7.70 -12.60
N LEU A 97 -9.57 -6.63 -11.81
CA LEU A 97 -9.64 -5.24 -12.26
C LEU A 97 -8.33 -4.74 -12.90
N PHE A 98 -7.27 -5.54 -12.84
CA PHE A 98 -5.98 -5.22 -13.43
C PHE A 98 -5.67 -6.13 -14.62
N ASP A 99 -5.00 -5.57 -15.62
CA ASP A 99 -4.37 -6.36 -16.69
C ASP A 99 -3.04 -6.95 -16.21
N GLU A 100 -2.30 -6.19 -15.39
CA GLU A 100 -1.05 -6.62 -14.78
C GLU A 100 -0.96 -6.13 -13.33
N ILE A 101 -0.50 -7.01 -12.42
CA ILE A 101 -0.21 -6.64 -11.03
C ILE A 101 1.28 -6.37 -10.89
N LEU A 102 1.62 -5.17 -10.42
CA LEU A 102 2.99 -4.76 -10.16
C LEU A 102 3.41 -5.11 -8.74
N GLU A 103 2.57 -4.79 -7.74
CA GLU A 103 2.95 -4.98 -6.34
C GLU A 103 1.75 -5.17 -5.38
N TYR A 104 2.03 -5.80 -4.23
CA TYR A 104 1.10 -6.08 -3.14
C TYR A 104 1.61 -5.48 -1.83
N TYR A 105 0.73 -4.78 -1.13
CA TYR A 105 1.05 -4.16 0.15
C TYR A 105 0.08 -4.60 1.24
N GLN A 106 0.61 -4.83 2.45
CA GLN A 106 -0.15 -5.33 3.60
C GLN A 106 -1.01 -4.27 4.31
N ASN A 107 -1.03 -3.03 3.82
CA ASN A 107 -1.75 -1.90 4.42
C ASN A 107 -2.22 -0.93 3.34
N ASP A 108 -3.21 -0.11 3.68
CA ASP A 108 -3.64 1.02 2.85
C ASP A 108 -2.51 2.04 2.70
N ILE A 109 -2.09 2.27 1.44
CA ILE A 109 -1.06 3.24 1.07
C ILE A 109 -1.71 4.53 0.56
N PRO A 110 -1.43 5.69 1.18
CA PRO A 110 -1.90 6.98 0.69
C PRO A 110 -1.35 7.31 -0.70
N GLY A 111 -2.14 8.00 -1.53
CA GLY A 111 -1.73 8.35 -2.90
C GLY A 111 -0.40 9.11 -3.02
N ARG A 112 -0.07 9.97 -2.04
CA ARG A 112 1.26 10.62 -1.98
C ARG A 112 2.39 9.59 -1.93
N VAL A 113 2.24 8.55 -1.11
CA VAL A 113 3.25 7.50 -0.95
C VAL A 113 3.29 6.60 -2.17
N ILE A 114 2.15 6.34 -2.84
CA ILE A 114 2.13 5.68 -4.15
C ILE A 114 2.97 6.45 -5.18
N ASN A 115 2.87 7.78 -5.23
CA ASN A 115 3.69 8.59 -6.13
C ASN A 115 5.19 8.51 -5.81
N GLN A 116 5.56 8.38 -4.53
CA GLN A 116 6.96 8.17 -4.12
C GLN A 116 7.46 6.78 -4.52
N ILE A 117 6.67 5.73 -4.31
CA ILE A 117 6.96 4.34 -4.73
C ILE A 117 7.21 4.29 -6.24
N LEU A 118 6.38 4.98 -7.03
CA LEU A 118 6.51 5.05 -8.49
C LEU A 118 7.62 6.00 -8.97
N GLY A 119 8.35 6.65 -8.06
CA GLY A 119 9.45 7.56 -8.40
C GLY A 119 9.00 8.87 -9.09
N PHE A 120 7.72 9.26 -8.99
CA PHE A 120 7.25 10.50 -9.60
C PHE A 120 7.79 11.75 -8.90
N TYR A 121 8.12 11.66 -7.62
CA TYR A 121 8.75 12.74 -6.87
C TYR A 121 10.25 12.50 -6.72
N LYS A 122 11.02 12.82 -7.78
CA LYS A 122 12.48 12.63 -7.81
C LYS A 122 13.24 13.28 -6.64
N ASN A 123 12.70 14.36 -6.08
CA ASN A 123 13.31 15.09 -4.96
C ASN A 123 12.65 14.78 -3.61
N GLU A 124 11.66 13.89 -3.56
CA GLU A 124 11.00 13.46 -2.32
C GLU A 124 11.09 11.94 -2.18
N PRO A 125 12.28 11.41 -1.86
CA PRO A 125 12.48 9.98 -1.69
C PRO A 125 11.57 9.42 -0.60
N LEU A 126 11.27 8.13 -0.70
CA LEU A 126 10.54 7.41 0.35
C LEU A 126 11.38 7.37 1.63
N THR A 127 10.87 7.95 2.72
CA THR A 127 11.58 8.09 3.99
C THR A 127 11.19 7.02 5.00
N PHE A 128 11.95 6.90 6.08
CA PHE A 128 11.60 5.99 7.17
C PHE A 128 10.30 6.42 7.86
N ASN A 129 10.02 7.73 7.92
CA ASN A 129 8.75 8.22 8.45
C ASN A 129 7.56 7.78 7.58
N ASP A 130 7.74 7.72 6.26
CA ASP A 130 6.69 7.22 5.34
C ASP A 130 6.44 5.72 5.59
N ILE A 131 7.50 4.92 5.74
CA ILE A 131 7.37 3.51 6.15
C ILE A 131 6.62 3.36 7.47
N LEU A 132 6.98 4.15 8.49
CA LEU A 132 6.29 4.13 9.79
C LEU A 132 4.82 4.54 9.70
N LEU A 133 4.45 5.43 8.77
CA LEU A 133 3.04 5.78 8.51
C LEU A 133 2.26 4.56 8.00
N LEU A 134 2.92 3.71 7.21
CA LEU A 134 2.31 2.52 6.61
C LEU A 134 2.16 1.36 7.58
N THR A 135 2.95 1.25 8.65
CA THR A 135 2.83 0.12 9.60
C THR A 135 1.51 0.14 10.38
N LYS A 136 0.88 1.32 10.53
CA LYS A 136 -0.32 1.58 11.36
C LYS A 136 -0.16 1.25 12.85
N ASP A 137 1.04 0.90 13.28
CA ASP A 137 1.39 0.67 14.69
C ASP A 137 2.03 1.93 15.28
N THR A 138 1.84 2.14 16.58
CA THR A 138 2.58 3.17 17.33
C THR A 138 4.07 2.82 17.41
N GLN A 139 4.94 3.81 17.60
CA GLN A 139 6.38 3.57 17.79
C GLN A 139 6.68 2.58 18.93
N SER A 140 5.88 2.61 20.00
CA SER A 140 6.01 1.68 21.13
C SER A 140 5.68 0.25 20.73
N GLU A 141 4.63 0.05 19.92
CA GLU A 141 4.24 -1.27 19.41
C GLU A 141 5.26 -1.84 18.45
N ILE A 142 5.77 -1.02 17.52
CA ILE A 142 6.83 -1.40 16.60
C ILE A 142 8.07 -1.84 17.39
N ALA A 143 8.52 -1.00 18.32
CA ALA A 143 9.68 -1.28 19.16
C ALA A 143 9.53 -2.61 19.93
N ARG A 144 8.36 -2.87 20.49
CA ARG A 144 8.05 -4.14 21.17
C ARG A 144 8.09 -5.34 20.23
N LYS A 145 7.51 -5.22 19.03
CA LYS A 145 7.47 -6.31 18.03
C LYS A 145 8.86 -6.72 17.55
N ILE A 146 9.76 -5.74 17.37
CA ILE A 146 11.14 -6.01 16.94
C ILE A 146 12.14 -6.12 18.10
N ASN A 147 11.68 -6.12 19.35
CA ASN A 147 12.52 -6.17 20.56
C ASN A 147 13.64 -5.10 20.57
N LYS A 148 13.30 -3.85 20.27
CA LYS A 148 14.19 -2.68 20.33
C LYS A 148 13.61 -1.60 21.24
N SER A 149 14.39 -0.56 21.53
CA SER A 149 13.90 0.58 22.32
C SER A 149 13.02 1.50 21.48
N ARG A 150 11.99 2.09 22.10
CA ARG A 150 11.19 3.16 21.48
C ARG A 150 12.06 4.36 21.06
N GLN A 151 13.07 4.68 21.88
CA GLN A 151 14.00 5.77 21.61
C GLN A 151 14.72 5.59 20.27
N LEU A 152 15.18 4.36 19.97
CA LEU A 152 15.82 4.05 18.69
C LEU A 152 14.87 4.33 17.51
N ILE A 153 13.59 3.93 17.60
CA ILE A 153 12.60 4.23 16.56
C ILE A 153 12.42 5.74 16.37
N SER A 154 12.37 6.50 17.46
CA SER A 154 12.26 7.96 17.42
C SER A 154 13.50 8.64 16.82
N ASP A 155 14.68 8.16 17.16
CA ASP A 155 15.94 8.69 16.63
C ASP A 155 16.08 8.41 15.14
N MET A 156 15.68 7.22 14.68
CA MET A 156 15.62 6.90 13.25
C MET A 156 14.59 7.74 12.50
N LYS A 157 13.40 7.93 13.07
CA LYS A 157 12.36 8.78 12.48
C LYS A 157 12.82 10.23 12.31
N SER A 158 13.57 10.76 13.28
CA SER A 158 14.06 12.14 13.28
C SER A 158 15.39 12.32 12.52
N GLY A 159 15.96 11.25 11.97
CA GLY A 159 17.26 11.28 11.29
C GLY A 159 18.47 11.40 12.22
N LYS A 160 18.28 11.37 13.54
CA LYS A 160 19.37 11.38 14.53
C LYS A 160 20.18 10.09 14.53
N ALA A 161 19.56 8.98 14.12
CA ALA A 161 20.22 7.69 13.94
C ALA A 161 19.91 7.13 12.55
N LYS A 162 20.90 6.51 11.90
CA LYS A 162 20.66 5.73 10.68
C LYS A 162 20.05 4.37 11.03
N ILE A 163 19.25 3.81 10.13
CA ILE A 163 18.73 2.44 10.29
C ILE A 163 19.87 1.43 10.07
N GLY A 164 20.12 0.60 11.09
CA GLY A 164 21.08 -0.51 10.99
C GLY A 164 20.48 -1.70 10.24
N ILE A 165 21.34 -2.53 9.64
CA ILE A 165 20.93 -3.74 8.88
C ILE A 165 20.10 -4.69 9.75
N GLU A 166 20.49 -4.88 11.02
CA GLU A 166 19.75 -5.72 11.97
C GLU A 166 18.32 -5.21 12.18
N THR A 167 18.16 -3.91 12.45
CA THR A 167 16.85 -3.28 12.65
C THR A 167 15.99 -3.34 11.39
N LEU A 168 16.59 -3.12 10.21
CA LEU A 168 15.91 -3.26 8.94
C LEU A 168 15.42 -4.69 8.71
N ALA A 169 16.27 -5.70 8.96
CA ALA A 169 15.90 -7.10 8.81
C ALA A 169 14.71 -7.49 9.71
N LEU A 170 14.73 -7.06 10.98
CA LEU A 170 13.63 -7.30 11.92
C LEU A 170 12.33 -6.62 11.47
N LEU A 171 12.42 -5.39 10.95
CA LEU A 171 11.25 -4.68 10.41
C LEU A 171 10.71 -5.33 9.13
N LYS A 172 11.58 -5.79 8.22
CA LYS A 172 11.17 -6.56 7.02
C LYS A 172 10.52 -7.89 7.41
N GLN A 173 10.94 -8.52 8.51
CA GLN A 173 10.31 -9.74 8.99
C GLN A 173 8.91 -9.48 9.57
N GLU A 174 8.74 -8.39 10.33
CA GLU A 174 7.44 -8.03 10.93
C GLU A 174 6.45 -7.45 9.90
N TYR A 175 6.95 -6.67 8.94
CA TYR A 175 6.15 -5.99 7.92
C TYR A 175 6.62 -6.34 6.49
N PRO A 176 6.55 -7.60 6.06
CA PRO A 176 7.21 -8.08 4.84
C PRO A 176 6.70 -7.48 3.52
N LEU A 177 5.49 -6.91 3.51
CA LEU A 177 4.87 -6.34 2.31
C LEU A 177 4.75 -4.81 2.40
N LEU A 178 5.73 -4.14 3.01
CA LEU A 178 5.92 -2.70 2.84
C LEU A 178 6.90 -2.42 1.70
N PRO A 179 6.91 -1.20 1.13
CA PRO A 179 7.81 -0.78 0.04
C PRO A 179 9.26 -0.63 0.50
N TRP A 180 9.85 -1.73 0.98
CA TRP A 180 11.20 -1.75 1.52
C TRP A 180 12.26 -1.61 0.45
N ASP A 181 11.99 -2.10 -0.75
CA ASP A 181 12.98 -2.08 -1.83
C ASP A 181 13.10 -0.64 -2.34
N GLU A 182 11.98 0.06 -2.52
CA GLU A 182 11.93 1.50 -2.83
C GLU A 182 12.56 2.35 -1.72
N PHE A 183 12.33 1.98 -0.46
CA PHE A 183 12.99 2.63 0.68
C PHE A 183 14.50 2.40 0.66
N ILE A 184 14.99 1.20 0.38
CA ILE A 184 16.44 0.91 0.33
C ILE A 184 17.09 1.62 -0.85
N GLU A 185 16.46 1.62 -2.03
CA GLU A 185 16.95 2.36 -3.20
C GLU A 185 17.07 3.86 -2.91
N SER A 186 16.14 4.41 -2.13
CA SER A 186 16.19 5.80 -1.69
C SER A 186 17.40 6.10 -0.78
N PHE A 187 17.94 5.10 -0.06
CA PHE A 187 19.18 5.24 0.72
C PHE A 187 20.44 5.14 -0.14
N VAL A 188 20.41 4.38 -1.23
CA VAL A 188 21.58 4.15 -2.09
C VAL A 188 21.80 5.31 -3.05
N ASN A 189 20.71 5.90 -3.54
CA ASN A 189 20.74 6.94 -4.58
C ASN A 189 20.75 8.38 -4.04
N ASN A 190 20.75 8.57 -2.71
CA ASN A 190 20.93 9.85 -2.02
C ASN A 190 22.29 9.93 -1.34
#